data_AF-A0A351EUD8-F1
#
_entry.id   AF-A0A351EUD8-F1
#
_cell.length_a   1.000
_cell.length_b   1.000
_cell.length_c   1.000
_cell.angle_alpha   90.00
_cell.angle_beta   90.00
_cell.angle_gamma   90.00
#
_symmetry.space_group_name_H-M   'P 1'
#
loop_
_entity.id
_entity.type
_entity.pdbx_description
1 polymer ?
#
loop_
_entity_poly.entity_id
_entity_poly.type
_entity_poly.pdbx_seq_one_letter_code
_entity_poly.pdbx_strand_id
1 'polypeptide(L)'
;MTTPVPTRFTDDELALIDELIDSGIAENRSAVIRRGVHYLADSVRRARVGASIAASYREQPQTHEDDELAMASAIAMTEAEPW
;
A
#
# COMPACT_ATOMS: atom_id res chain seq x y z
N MET A 1 -19.67 13.72 -4.95
CA MET A 1 -19.87 14.96 -4.15
C MET A 1 -18.79 15.03 -3.08
N THR A 2 -18.29 16.21 -2.76
CA THR A 2 -17.32 16.42 -1.66
C THR A 2 -17.99 17.14 -0.51
N THR A 3 -17.70 16.74 0.72
CA THR A 3 -18.18 17.42 1.94
C THR A 3 -17.04 18.21 2.57
N PRO A 4 -17.20 19.52 2.85
CA PRO A 4 -16.20 20.30 3.56
C PRO A 4 -15.97 19.75 4.98
N VAL A 5 -14.70 19.61 5.37
CA VAL A 5 -14.30 19.25 6.73
C VAL A 5 -13.41 20.36 7.27
N PRO A 6 -13.91 21.24 8.17
CA PRO A 6 -13.08 22.30 8.76
C PRO A 6 -12.04 21.69 9.69
N THR A 7 -10.79 22.13 9.59
CA THR A 7 -9.67 21.66 10.41
C THR A 7 -8.70 22.82 10.59
N ARG A 8 -8.05 22.88 11.76
CA ARG A 8 -7.02 23.88 12.04
C ARG A 8 -5.65 23.27 11.75
N PHE A 9 -4.79 24.08 11.16
CA PHE A 9 -3.39 23.77 10.91
C PHE A 9 -2.54 24.85 11.59
N THR A 10 -1.35 24.47 12.06
CA THR A 10 -0.34 25.44 12.49
C THR A 10 0.27 26.15 11.29
N ASP A 11 0.96 27.27 11.52
CA ASP A 11 1.68 27.98 10.46
C ASP A 11 2.75 27.10 9.82
N ASP A 12 3.46 26.29 10.62
CA ASP A 12 4.47 25.34 10.15
C ASP A 12 3.86 24.24 9.26
N GLU A 13 2.68 23.71 9.62
CA GLU A 13 1.98 22.72 8.81
C GLU A 13 1.50 23.32 7.47
N LEU A 14 1.05 24.58 7.49
CA LEU A 14 0.68 25.28 6.26
C LEU A 14 1.91 25.52 5.37
N ALA A 15 3.04 25.92 5.94
CA ALA A 15 4.30 26.07 5.21
C ALA A 15 4.72 24.76 4.54
N LEU A 16 4.65 23.64 5.27
CA LEU A 16 4.94 22.31 4.70
C LEU A 16 3.99 21.95 3.54
N ILE A 17 2.70 22.25 3.67
CA ILE A 17 1.74 22.01 2.58
C ILE A 17 2.07 22.86 1.35
N ASP A 18 2.47 24.11 1.56
CA ASP A 18 2.85 25.01 0.47
C ASP A 18 4.14 24.55 -0.23
N GLU A 19 5.16 24.11 0.52
CA GLU A 19 6.37 23.52 -0.06
C GLU A 19 6.08 22.31 -0.97
N LEU A 20 5.09 21.49 -0.60
CA LEU A 20 4.66 20.36 -1.43
C LEU A 20 3.99 20.83 -2.74
N ILE A 21 3.25 21.94 -2.70
CA ILE A 21 2.67 22.55 -3.90
C ILE A 21 3.78 23.12 -4.79
N ASP A 22 4.72 23.85 -4.20
CA ASP A 22 5.86 24.46 -4.92
C ASP A 22 6.76 23.38 -5.56
N SER A 23 6.84 22.20 -4.94
CA SER A 23 7.51 21.02 -5.49
C SER A 23 6.72 20.30 -6.58
N GLY A 24 5.53 20.80 -6.96
CA GLY A 24 4.69 20.24 -8.01
C GLY A 24 3.92 18.97 -7.61
N ILE A 25 3.83 18.64 -6.32
CA ILE A 25 3.16 17.41 -5.85
C ILE A 25 1.63 17.50 -6.04
N ALA A 26 1.06 18.70 -5.95
CA ALA A 26 -0.35 18.95 -6.19
C ALA A 26 -0.62 20.42 -6.56
N GLU A 27 -1.80 20.68 -7.15
CA GLU A 27 -2.19 22.02 -7.64
C GLU A 27 -2.65 23.00 -6.53
N ASN A 28 -3.03 22.49 -5.36
CA ASN A 28 -3.51 23.30 -4.23
C ASN A 28 -3.49 22.51 -2.91
N ARG A 29 -3.67 23.23 -1.79
CA ARG A 29 -3.65 22.66 -0.42
C ARG A 29 -4.66 21.52 -0.25
N SER A 30 -5.88 21.68 -0.76
CA SER A 30 -6.91 20.64 -0.69
C SER A 30 -6.51 19.36 -1.43
N ALA A 31 -5.79 19.49 -2.55
CA ALA A 31 -5.27 18.35 -3.30
C ALA A 31 -4.13 17.65 -2.54
N VAL A 32 -3.23 18.40 -1.90
CA VAL A 32 -2.20 17.84 -0.99
C VAL A 32 -2.86 17.07 0.14
N ILE A 33 -3.82 17.67 0.84
CA ILE A 33 -4.51 17.05 2.00
C ILE A 33 -5.22 15.77 1.58
N ARG A 34 -5.99 15.79 0.48
CA ARG A 34 -6.64 14.56 -0.03
C ARG A 34 -5.63 13.48 -0.37
N ARG A 35 -4.52 13.84 -1.04
CA ARG A 35 -3.46 12.89 -1.38
C ARG A 35 -2.83 12.31 -0.11
N GLY A 36 -2.58 13.13 0.91
CA GLY A 36 -2.09 12.70 2.21
C GLY A 36 -3.03 11.71 2.91
N VAL A 37 -4.34 11.97 2.89
CA VAL A 37 -5.34 11.05 3.45
C VAL A 37 -5.33 9.70 2.73
N HIS A 38 -5.30 9.69 1.39
CA HIS A 38 -5.24 8.45 0.61
C HIS A 38 -3.93 7.69 0.85
N TYR A 39 -2.81 8.39 0.95
CA TYR A 39 -1.51 7.78 1.26
C TYR A 39 -1.50 7.13 2.65
N LEU A 40 -2.01 7.83 3.67
CA LEU A 40 -2.14 7.29 5.02
C LEU A 40 -3.05 6.05 5.05
N ALA A 41 -4.19 6.11 4.36
CA ALA A 41 -5.11 4.97 4.27
C ALA A 41 -4.45 3.76 3.61
N ASP A 42 -3.70 3.95 2.51
CA ASP A 42 -2.99 2.86 1.85
C ASP A 42 -1.88 2.28 2.75
N SER A 43 -1.12 3.13 3.44
CA SER A 43 -0.08 2.71 4.38
C SER A 43 -0.65 1.82 5.50
N VAL A 44 -1.75 2.26 6.13
CA VAL A 44 -2.44 1.47 7.18
C VAL A 44 -2.95 0.14 6.62
N ARG A 45 -3.56 0.16 5.42
CA ARG A 45 -4.06 -1.04 4.76
C ARG A 45 -2.93 -2.04 4.50
N ARG A 46 -1.80 -1.58 3.93
CA ARG A 46 -0.62 -2.43 3.66
C ARG A 46 -0.05 -3.02 4.94
N ALA A 47 0.08 -2.22 5.99
CA ALA A 47 0.57 -2.70 7.29
C ALA A 47 -0.33 -3.83 7.84
N ARG A 48 -1.65 -3.65 7.77
CA ARG A 48 -2.62 -4.69 8.19
C ARG A 48 -2.52 -5.96 7.36
N VAL A 49 -2.43 -5.83 6.03
CA VAL A 49 -2.28 -6.98 5.12
C VAL A 49 -0.98 -7.72 5.40
N GLY A 50 0.15 -7.00 5.52
CA GLY A 50 1.44 -7.59 5.85
C GLY A 50 1.43 -8.32 7.19
N ALA A 51 0.79 -7.75 8.21
CA ALA A 51 0.61 -8.42 9.50
C ALA A 51 -0.21 -9.71 9.38
N SER A 52 -1.28 -9.70 8.56
CA SER A 52 -2.10 -10.89 8.30
C SER A 52 -1.31 -11.99 7.59
N ILE A 53 -0.48 -11.64 6.59
CA ILE A 53 0.38 -12.59 5.89
C ILE A 53 1.43 -13.17 6.85
N ALA A 54 2.08 -12.33 7.65
CA ALA A 54 3.07 -12.80 8.62
C ALA A 54 2.45 -13.68 9.73
N ALA A 55 1.18 -13.44 10.08
CA ALA A 55 0.44 -14.28 11.02
C ALA A 55 0.10 -15.64 10.39
N SER A 56 -0.33 -15.67 9.12
CA SER A 56 -0.69 -16.93 8.46
C SER A 56 0.47 -17.91 8.37
N TYR A 57 1.71 -17.45 8.10
CA TYR A 57 2.88 -18.33 8.13
C TYR A 57 3.17 -18.96 9.50
N ARG A 58 2.72 -18.33 10.60
CA ARG A 58 2.86 -18.89 11.95
C ARG A 58 1.71 -19.83 12.30
N GLU A 59 0.49 -19.49 11.90
CA GLU A 59 -0.71 -20.26 12.19
C GLU A 59 -0.83 -21.50 11.30
N GLN A 60 -0.40 -21.40 10.06
CA GLN A 60 -0.36 -22.46 9.06
C GLN A 60 1.03 -22.47 8.42
N PRO A 61 2.03 -23.06 9.11
CA PRO A 61 3.34 -23.25 8.53
C PRO A 61 3.24 -24.06 7.25
N GLN A 62 3.99 -23.65 6.24
CA GLN A 62 4.10 -24.39 4.99
C GLN A 62 4.64 -25.80 5.26
N THR A 63 4.05 -26.79 4.61
CA THR A 63 4.43 -28.19 4.75
C THR A 63 5.38 -28.61 3.63
N HIS A 64 6.05 -29.75 3.81
CA HIS A 64 6.88 -30.33 2.76
C HIS A 64 6.07 -30.69 1.51
N GLU A 65 4.81 -31.10 1.66
CA GLU A 65 3.91 -31.40 0.54
C GLU A 65 3.58 -30.14 -0.27
N ASP A 66 3.46 -28.98 0.38
CA ASP A 66 3.27 -27.70 -0.32
C ASP A 66 4.49 -27.33 -1.18
N ASP A 67 5.70 -27.61 -0.70
CA ASP A 67 6.95 -27.41 -1.45
C ASP A 67 7.04 -28.35 -2.65
N GLU A 68 6.72 -29.63 -2.46
CA GLU A 68 6.68 -30.62 -3.54
C GLU A 68 5.66 -30.22 -4.62
N LEU A 69 4.46 -29.79 -4.21
CA LEU A 69 3.42 -29.33 -5.13
C LEU A 69 3.83 -28.07 -5.88
N ALA A 70 4.46 -27.11 -5.21
CA ALA A 70 4.97 -25.89 -5.84
C ALA A 70 6.04 -26.20 -6.90
N MET A 71 6.97 -27.11 -6.60
CA MET A 71 8.00 -27.55 -7.53
C MET A 71 7.40 -28.27 -8.75
N ALA A 72 6.50 -29.23 -8.53
CA ALA A 72 5.83 -29.95 -9.61
C ALA A 72 5.05 -29.00 -10.52
N SER A 73 4.37 -28.00 -9.94
CA SER A 73 3.64 -26.99 -10.69
C SER A 73 4.57 -26.12 -11.55
N ALA A 74 5.72 -25.71 -11.01
CA ALA A 74 6.70 -24.91 -11.75
C ALA A 74 7.31 -25.69 -12.93
N ILE A 75 7.58 -26.98 -12.76
CA ILE A 75 8.04 -27.87 -13.84
C ILE A 75 6.97 -27.98 -14.92
N ALA A 76 5.73 -28.30 -14.54
CA ALA A 76 4.62 -28.43 -15.49
C ALA A 76 4.36 -27.14 -16.28
N MET A 77 4.44 -25.97 -15.63
CA MET A 77 4.34 -24.67 -16.31
C MET A 77 5.45 -24.45 -17.33
N THR A 78 6.68 -24.88 -17.00
CA THR A 78 7.82 -24.76 -17.91
C THR A 78 7.69 -25.70 -19.11
N GLU A 79 7.19 -26.92 -18.90
CA GLU A 79 6.98 -27.92 -19.97
C GLU A 79 5.80 -27.57 -20.89
N ALA A 80 4.81 -26.81 -20.40
CA ALA A 80 3.61 -26.44 -21.15
C ALA A 80 3.85 -25.34 -22.20
N GLU A 81 4.99 -24.68 -22.16
CA GLU A 81 5.27 -23.53 -23.01
C GLU A 81 6.03 -23.94 -24.29
N PRO A 82 5.75 -23.30 -25.44
CA PRO A 82 6.11 -23.83 -26.75
C PRO A 82 7.51 -23.41 -27.25
N TRP A 83 8.41 -23.04 -26.32
CA TRP A 83 9.76 -22.58 -26.66
C TRP A 83 10.71 -23.71 -27.06
#